data_AF-A0A182TWZ5-F1
#
_entry.id   AF-A0A182TWZ5-F1
#
_cell.length_a   1.000
_cell.length_b   1.000
_cell.length_c   1.000
_cell.angle_alpha   90.00
_cell.angle_beta   90.00
_cell.angle_gamma   90.00
#
_symmetry.space_group_name_H-M   'P 1'
#
loop_
_entity.id
_entity.type
_entity.pdbx_description
1 polymer ?
#
loop_
_entity_poly.entity_id
_entity_poly.type
_entity_poly.pdbx_seq_one_letter_code
_entity_poly.pdbx_strand_id
1 'polypeptide(L)'
;MLTTMSTSGGDSSCSRQTGVCGAAIASSRRDLGPVYGFQWRHFGATYKTCHDDYTGQGIDQLAEVIDKIKNNPYDRRIIMCAWNPSDIPNMALPPCHCLAQFFVSDGELSCQMYQRSADVGLGVPFNIASYSLLTHMIAHVTGLKH
;
A
#
# COMPACT_ATOMS: atom_id res chain seq x y z
N MET A 1 38.40 -28.84 32.74
CA MET A 1 39.47 -27.86 33.05
C MET A 1 38.77 -26.52 33.23
N LEU A 2 38.54 -26.15 34.48
CA LEU A 2 37.86 -24.91 34.89
C LEU A 2 38.85 -23.75 34.73
N THR A 3 38.41 -22.61 34.20
CA THR A 3 39.03 -21.33 34.54
C THR A 3 37.93 -20.29 34.72
N THR A 4 37.56 -20.12 35.98
CA THR A 4 36.96 -18.90 36.51
C THR A 4 38.07 -17.86 36.68
N MET A 5 37.87 -16.64 36.19
CA MET A 5 38.42 -15.45 36.87
C MET A 5 37.27 -14.51 37.20
N SER A 6 37.31 -14.08 38.45
CA SER A 6 36.31 -13.38 39.22
C SER A 6 36.42 -11.86 39.06
N THR A 7 35.25 -11.23 38.88
CA THR A 7 34.75 -9.98 39.50
C THR A 7 35.67 -8.77 39.66
N SER A 8 35.27 -7.63 39.11
CA SER A 8 34.89 -6.44 39.89
C SER A 8 34.42 -5.29 38.98
N GLY A 9 33.44 -4.52 39.45
CA GLY A 9 33.01 -3.25 38.85
C GLY A 9 31.58 -3.29 38.32
N GLY A 10 30.62 -2.94 39.17
CA GLY A 10 29.23 -2.75 38.76
C GLY A 10 29.05 -1.52 37.88
N ASP A 11 28.11 -1.61 36.95
CA ASP A 11 27.17 -0.52 36.72
C ASP A 11 25.87 -1.08 36.13
N SER A 12 24.83 -0.93 36.94
CA SER A 12 23.44 -1.18 36.60
C SER A 12 22.95 -0.08 35.65
N SER A 13 22.92 -0.35 34.35
CA SER A 13 21.89 0.21 33.46
C SER A 13 21.82 -0.57 32.14
N CYS A 14 20.85 -1.48 32.06
CA CYS A 14 20.26 -1.89 30.80
C CYS A 14 19.59 -0.65 30.19
N SER A 15 20.35 0.14 29.43
CA SER A 15 19.87 1.32 28.71
C SER A 15 19.70 0.97 27.22
N ARG A 16 18.47 0.60 26.90
CA ARG A 16 17.77 0.84 25.62
C ARG A 16 18.64 0.74 24.37
N GLN A 17 18.68 -0.48 23.83
CA GLN A 17 18.93 -0.70 22.40
C GLN A 17 18.14 0.32 21.57
N THR A 18 18.89 0.94 20.68
CA THR A 18 18.51 1.95 19.69
C THR A 18 17.29 1.50 18.88
N GLY A 19 16.11 1.88 19.36
CA GLY A 19 14.89 1.96 18.56
C GLY A 19 14.98 3.17 17.63
N VAL A 20 15.69 3.04 16.52
CA VAL A 20 15.62 4.00 15.42
C VAL A 20 14.40 3.65 14.59
N CYS A 21 13.23 4.08 15.07
CA CYS A 21 12.07 4.26 14.21
C CYS A 21 12.43 5.30 13.13
N GLY A 22 12.34 4.89 11.87
CA GLY A 22 12.27 5.78 10.71
C GLY A 22 13.57 6.51 10.39
N ALA A 23 14.31 6.03 9.39
CA ALA A 23 15.20 6.91 8.64
C ALA A 23 14.32 8.03 8.05
N ALA A 24 14.40 9.22 8.64
CA ALA A 24 13.64 10.38 8.24
C ALA A 24 14.10 10.80 6.84
N ILE A 25 13.32 10.48 5.82
CA ILE A 25 13.27 11.32 4.63
C ILE A 25 12.91 12.73 5.10
N ALA A 26 13.68 13.73 4.68
CA ALA A 26 13.43 15.13 4.99
C ALA A 26 12.14 15.58 4.28
N SER A 27 10.98 15.24 4.85
CA SER A 27 9.71 15.64 4.28
C SER A 27 9.48 17.10 4.59
N SER A 28 9.40 17.92 3.53
CA SER A 28 8.53 19.08 3.59
C SER A 28 7.18 18.62 4.17
N ARG A 29 6.50 19.42 4.99
CA ARG A 29 5.31 19.04 5.82
C ARG A 29 4.16 18.28 5.12
N ARG A 30 4.24 18.04 3.81
CA ARG A 30 3.20 17.49 2.93
C ARG A 30 3.65 16.29 2.09
N ASP A 31 4.88 15.82 2.23
CA ASP A 31 5.31 14.57 1.58
C ASP A 31 4.90 13.35 2.42
N LEU A 32 4.02 12.52 1.86
CA LEU A 32 3.47 11.32 2.51
C LEU A 32 4.30 10.05 2.23
N GLY A 33 5.30 10.13 1.35
CA GLY A 33 6.05 8.99 0.85
C GLY A 33 5.27 8.17 -0.19
N PRO A 34 5.71 6.92 -0.47
CA PRO A 34 5.16 6.06 -1.52
C PRO A 34 3.83 5.39 -1.10
N VAL A 35 2.80 6.18 -0.81
CA VAL A 35 1.45 5.71 -0.41
C VAL A 35 0.60 5.23 -1.61
N TYR A 36 -0.71 5.07 -1.42
CA TYR A 36 -1.64 4.42 -2.37
C TYR A 36 -1.41 4.75 -3.85
N GLY A 37 -1.45 6.03 -4.24
CA GLY A 37 -1.33 6.42 -5.65
C GLY A 37 0.02 6.02 -6.26
N PHE A 38 1.11 6.10 -5.47
CA PHE A 38 2.42 5.64 -5.90
C PHE A 38 2.42 4.13 -6.11
N GLN A 39 1.90 3.36 -5.15
CA GLN A 39 1.83 1.90 -5.29
C GLN A 39 0.94 1.46 -6.46
N TRP A 40 -0.14 2.18 -6.75
CA TRP A 40 -1.05 1.80 -7.85
C TRP A 40 -0.45 2.05 -9.23
N ARG A 41 0.43 3.04 -9.39
CA ARG A 41 0.96 3.47 -10.69
C ARG A 41 2.45 3.13 -10.90
N HIS A 42 3.19 2.93 -9.81
CA HIS A 42 4.65 2.81 -9.77
C HIS A 42 5.11 1.75 -8.76
N PHE A 43 4.35 0.65 -8.60
CA PHE A 43 4.69 -0.39 -7.62
C PHE A 43 6.13 -0.90 -7.81
N GLY A 44 6.92 -0.93 -6.73
CA GLY A 44 8.31 -1.38 -6.75
C GLY A 44 9.32 -0.39 -7.35
N ALA A 45 8.89 0.80 -7.80
CA ALA A 45 9.81 1.88 -8.16
C ALA A 45 10.50 2.44 -6.90
N THR A 46 11.75 2.88 -7.04
CA THR A 46 12.46 3.54 -5.93
C THR A 46 11.90 4.94 -5.73
N TYR A 47 11.23 5.14 -4.59
CA TYR A 47 10.72 6.45 -4.19
C TYR A 47 11.87 7.42 -3.86
N LYS A 48 11.74 8.66 -4.32
CA LYS A 48 12.66 9.77 -4.04
C LYS A 48 11.91 10.86 -3.27
N THR A 49 11.25 11.78 -3.97
CA THR A 49 10.39 12.83 -3.40
C THR A 49 9.03 12.88 -4.08
N CYS A 50 8.08 13.61 -3.51
CA CYS A 50 6.78 13.84 -4.12
C CYS A 50 6.81 14.73 -5.40
N HIS A 51 7.97 15.28 -5.77
CA HIS A 51 8.13 16.15 -6.94
C HIS A 51 8.88 15.50 -8.10
N ASP A 52 9.43 14.29 -7.91
CA ASP A 52 10.13 13.57 -8.96
C ASP A 52 9.17 12.99 -10.01
N ASP A 53 9.66 12.83 -11.24
CA ASP A 53 8.95 12.12 -12.30
C ASP A 53 9.18 10.61 -12.18
N TYR A 54 8.10 9.85 -12.10
CA TYR A 54 8.08 8.40 -12.00
C TYR A 54 7.54 7.72 -13.26
N THR A 55 7.33 8.48 -14.36
CA THR A 55 6.81 7.94 -15.62
C THR A 55 7.63 6.76 -16.10
N GLY A 56 6.96 5.64 -16.40
CA GLY A 56 7.59 4.41 -16.87
C GLY A 56 8.37 3.63 -15.80
N GLN A 57 8.32 4.03 -14.53
CA GLN A 57 8.99 3.33 -13.43
C GLN A 57 7.99 2.48 -12.65
N GLY A 58 8.42 1.29 -12.25
CA GLY A 58 7.60 0.34 -11.49
C GLY A 58 6.51 -0.32 -12.33
N ILE A 59 5.51 -0.89 -11.65
CA ILE A 59 4.36 -1.55 -12.26
C ILE A 59 3.13 -0.64 -12.13
N ASP A 60 2.49 -0.33 -13.26
CA ASP A 60 1.20 0.38 -13.31
C ASP A 60 0.04 -0.62 -13.17
N GLN A 61 -0.26 -0.96 -11.91
CA GLN A 61 -1.32 -1.92 -11.56
C GLN A 61 -2.70 -1.43 -12.03
N LEU A 62 -2.97 -0.13 -11.98
CA LEU A 62 -4.25 0.42 -12.43
C LEU A 62 -4.44 0.22 -13.94
N ALA A 63 -3.40 0.50 -14.73
CA ALA A 63 -3.44 0.26 -16.17
C ALA A 63 -3.62 -1.23 -16.48
N GLU A 64 -2.90 -2.12 -15.78
CA GLU A 64 -3.02 -3.57 -15.94
C GLU A 64 -4.43 -4.09 -15.58
N VAL A 65 -5.04 -3.58 -14.51
CA VAL A 65 -6.42 -3.91 -14.14
C VAL A 65 -7.39 -3.51 -15.23
N ILE A 66 -7.29 -2.28 -15.76
CA ILE A 66 -8.18 -1.78 -16.82
C ILE A 66 -8.00 -2.63 -18.09
N ASP A 67 -6.76 -2.96 -18.46
CA ASP A 67 -6.44 -3.80 -19.61
C ASP A 67 -7.04 -5.20 -19.46
N LYS A 68 -6.84 -5.85 -18.31
CA LYS A 68 -7.41 -7.17 -18.02
C LYS A 68 -8.94 -7.16 -18.04
N ILE A 69 -9.58 -6.15 -17.48
CA ILE A 69 -11.05 -6.04 -17.53
C ILE A 69 -11.55 -5.99 -18.98
N LYS A 70 -10.83 -5.28 -19.88
CA LYS A 70 -11.21 -5.16 -21.29
C LYS A 70 -10.90 -6.41 -22.11
N ASN A 71 -9.73 -7.00 -21.89
CA ASN A 71 -9.14 -7.98 -22.81
C ASN A 71 -9.12 -9.42 -22.25
N ASN A 72 -9.26 -9.59 -20.93
CA ASN A 72 -9.33 -10.89 -20.27
C ASN A 72 -10.22 -10.84 -19.00
N PRO A 73 -11.52 -10.50 -19.14
CA PRO A 73 -12.41 -10.16 -18.02
C PRO A 73 -12.62 -11.30 -17.00
N TYR A 74 -12.42 -12.55 -17.42
CA TYR A 74 -12.59 -13.73 -16.57
C TYR A 74 -11.30 -14.15 -15.84
N ASP A 75 -10.23 -13.35 -15.95
CA ASP A 75 -9.02 -13.57 -15.18
C ASP A 75 -9.34 -13.47 -13.68
N ARG A 76 -8.83 -14.42 -12.90
CA ARG A 76 -8.97 -14.44 -11.45
C ARG A 76 -7.89 -13.62 -10.74
N ARG A 77 -7.05 -12.92 -11.51
CA ARG A 77 -5.88 -12.16 -11.06
C ARG A 77 -6.00 -10.66 -11.41
N ILE A 78 -7.22 -10.15 -11.50
CA ILE A 78 -7.48 -8.71 -11.64
C ILE A 78 -7.41 -8.08 -10.25
N ILE A 79 -6.20 -7.74 -9.82
CA ILE A 79 -5.88 -7.33 -8.45
C ILE A 79 -5.09 -6.03 -8.47
N MET A 80 -5.41 -5.13 -7.55
CA MET A 80 -4.63 -3.93 -7.23
C MET A 80 -4.23 -3.97 -5.76
N CYS A 81 -2.92 -3.89 -5.47
CA CYS A 81 -2.37 -4.00 -4.12
C CYS A 81 -1.60 -2.74 -3.73
N ALA A 82 -1.92 -2.18 -2.56
CA ALA A 82 -1.18 -1.07 -1.97
C ALA A 82 -0.15 -1.53 -0.91
N TRP A 83 -0.20 -2.80 -0.49
CA TRP A 83 0.65 -3.34 0.57
C TRP A 83 2.01 -3.80 0.02
N ASN A 84 3.00 -2.90 0.06
CA ASN A 84 4.39 -3.20 -0.31
C ASN A 84 5.29 -3.25 0.94
N PRO A 85 5.70 -4.45 1.42
CA PRO A 85 6.56 -4.59 2.60
C PRO A 85 7.87 -3.79 2.54
N SER A 86 8.46 -3.65 1.34
CA SER A 86 9.72 -2.93 1.16
C SER A 86 9.57 -1.41 1.34
N ASP A 87 8.40 -0.87 1.02
CA ASP A 87 8.15 0.58 1.06
C ASP A 87 7.42 1.04 2.34
N ILE A 88 6.80 0.14 3.10
CA ILE A 88 6.09 0.48 4.35
C ILE A 88 6.91 1.36 5.30
N PRO A 89 8.21 1.11 5.54
CA PRO A 89 9.02 1.99 6.41
C PRO A 89 9.17 3.43 5.90
N ASN A 90 8.94 3.67 4.60
CA ASN A 90 9.07 4.97 3.95
C ASN A 90 7.73 5.71 3.85
N MET A 91 6.61 5.09 4.23
CA MET A 91 5.28 5.70 4.19
C MET A 91 4.99 6.45 5.48
N ALA A 92 4.33 7.61 5.39
CA ALA A 92 3.88 8.34 6.57
C ALA A 92 2.96 7.49 7.46
N LEU A 93 2.07 6.70 6.83
CA LEU A 93 1.23 5.70 7.50
C LEU A 93 1.05 4.48 6.57
N PRO A 94 1.15 3.23 7.10
CA PRO A 94 0.89 2.04 6.30
C PRO A 94 -0.57 1.97 5.81
N PRO A 95 -0.83 1.47 4.60
CA PRO A 95 -2.15 1.50 4.00
C PRO A 95 -3.16 0.65 4.78
N CYS A 96 -4.38 1.16 5.00
CA CYS A 96 -5.45 0.44 5.70
C CYS A 96 -6.24 -0.47 4.75
N HIS A 97 -6.49 -0.01 3.51
CA HIS A 97 -7.08 -0.81 2.43
C HIS A 97 -5.96 -1.39 1.56
N CYS A 98 -5.63 -2.65 1.84
CA CYS A 98 -4.40 -3.27 1.35
C CYS A 98 -4.53 -3.75 -0.10
N LEU A 99 -5.70 -4.27 -0.47
CA LEU A 99 -5.91 -4.97 -1.72
C LEU A 99 -7.35 -4.81 -2.21
N ALA A 100 -7.51 -4.66 -3.52
CA ALA A 100 -8.79 -4.73 -4.20
C ALA A 100 -8.72 -5.75 -5.34
N GLN A 101 -9.68 -6.66 -5.38
CA GLN A 101 -9.85 -7.64 -6.45
C GLN A 101 -11.12 -7.30 -7.23
N PHE A 102 -11.01 -7.32 -8.55
CA PHE A 102 -12.12 -7.07 -9.46
C PHE A 102 -12.59 -8.37 -10.10
N PHE A 103 -13.88 -8.43 -10.40
CA PHE A 103 -14.53 -9.59 -11.01
C PHE A 103 -15.59 -9.12 -12.00
N VAL A 104 -15.63 -9.74 -13.18
CA VAL A 104 -16.61 -9.43 -14.23
C VAL A 104 -17.55 -10.62 -14.40
N SER A 105 -18.86 -10.37 -14.32
CA SER A 105 -19.91 -11.34 -14.64
C SER A 105 -21.09 -10.62 -15.26
N ASP A 106 -21.73 -11.22 -16.26
CA ASP A 106 -22.98 -10.72 -16.86
C ASP A 106 -22.95 -9.24 -17.32
N GLY A 107 -21.76 -8.76 -17.71
CA GLY A 107 -21.54 -7.37 -18.11
C GLY A 107 -21.46 -6.37 -16.95
N GLU A 108 -21.31 -6.86 -15.71
CA GLU A 108 -21.20 -6.09 -14.48
C GLU A 108 -19.80 -6.26 -13.86
N LEU A 109 -19.25 -5.18 -13.30
CA LEU A 109 -17.98 -5.15 -12.60
C LEU A 109 -18.22 -5.11 -11.09
N SER A 110 -17.77 -6.13 -10.40
CA SER A 110 -17.74 -6.19 -8.93
C SER A 110 -16.34 -5.91 -8.40
N CYS A 111 -16.27 -5.32 -7.20
CA CYS A 111 -15.01 -5.08 -6.48
C CYS A 111 -15.10 -5.62 -5.05
N GLN A 112 -14.13 -6.47 -4.69
CA GLN A 112 -13.89 -6.89 -3.32
C GLN A 112 -12.66 -6.17 -2.78
N MET A 113 -12.79 -5.46 -1.67
CA MET A 113 -11.69 -4.75 -1.02
C MET A 113 -11.39 -5.38 0.35
N TYR A 114 -10.11 -5.60 0.63
CA TYR A 114 -9.62 -6.07 1.92
C TYR A 114 -9.01 -4.93 2.72
N GLN A 115 -9.58 -4.68 3.90
CA GLN A 115 -9.15 -3.64 4.83
C GLN A 115 -8.58 -4.29 6.09
N ARG A 116 -7.28 -4.06 6.37
CA ARG A 116 -6.61 -4.62 7.55
C ARG A 116 -7.02 -3.95 8.87
N SER A 117 -7.57 -2.73 8.78
CA SER A 117 -7.97 -1.93 9.94
C SER A 117 -9.07 -0.95 9.51
N ALA A 118 -10.19 -1.00 10.21
CA ALA A 118 -11.41 -0.30 9.86
C ALA A 118 -11.96 0.45 11.07
N ASP A 119 -11.97 1.78 10.98
CA ASP A 119 -12.71 2.63 11.92
C ASP A 119 -14.17 2.68 11.48
N VAL A 120 -15.02 1.95 12.19
CA VAL A 120 -16.44 1.78 11.85
C VAL A 120 -17.22 3.09 12.00
N GLY A 121 -16.82 3.98 12.91
CA GLY A 121 -17.57 5.21 13.21
C GLY A 121 -17.35 6.32 12.18
N LEU A 122 -16.11 6.45 11.70
CA LEU A 122 -15.73 7.55 10.79
C LEU A 122 -15.17 7.05 9.46
N GLY A 123 -14.23 6.12 9.47
CA GLY A 123 -13.46 5.72 8.28
C GLY A 123 -14.25 4.86 7.28
N VAL A 124 -14.98 3.85 7.77
CA VAL A 124 -15.68 2.86 6.95
C VAL A 124 -16.68 3.48 5.97
N PRO A 125 -17.55 4.44 6.37
CA PRO A 125 -18.45 5.09 5.41
C PRO A 125 -17.71 5.75 4.25
N PHE A 126 -16.59 6.44 4.52
CA PHE A 126 -15.76 7.02 3.46
C PHE A 126 -15.05 5.97 2.62
N ASN A 127 -14.59 4.87 3.22
CA ASN A 127 -13.94 3.79 2.47
C ASN A 127 -14.93 3.10 1.52
N ILE A 128 -16.16 2.83 1.97
CA ILE A 128 -17.23 2.27 1.14
C ILE A 128 -17.50 3.22 -0.03
N ALA A 129 -17.79 4.50 0.26
CA ALA A 129 -18.07 5.48 -0.79
C ALA A 129 -16.92 5.61 -1.80
N SER A 130 -15.67 5.63 -1.33
CA SER A 130 -14.48 5.77 -2.18
C SER A 130 -14.31 4.57 -3.12
N TYR A 131 -14.43 3.35 -2.60
CA TYR A 131 -14.27 2.14 -3.42
C TYR A 131 -15.48 1.85 -4.30
N SER A 132 -16.70 2.21 -3.89
CA SER A 132 -17.87 2.21 -4.78
C SER A 132 -17.68 3.18 -5.94
N LEU A 133 -17.21 4.41 -5.68
CA LEU A 133 -16.92 5.37 -6.74
C LEU A 133 -15.81 4.88 -7.67
N LEU A 134 -14.72 4.33 -7.13
CA LEU A 134 -13.63 3.75 -7.94
C LEU A 134 -14.15 2.64 -8.86
N THR A 135 -14.95 1.72 -8.32
CA THR A 135 -15.52 0.62 -9.09
C THR A 135 -16.43 1.17 -10.20
N HIS A 136 -17.25 2.18 -9.89
CA HIS A 136 -18.12 2.83 -10.88
C HIS A 136 -17.32 3.53 -11.99
N MET A 137 -16.23 4.21 -11.65
CA MET A 137 -15.34 4.84 -12.63
C MET A 137 -14.68 3.79 -13.54
N ILE A 138 -14.17 2.69 -12.97
CA ILE A 138 -13.54 1.61 -13.75
C ILE A 138 -14.58 0.93 -14.66
N ALA A 139 -15.78 0.64 -14.14
CA ALA A 139 -16.87 0.08 -14.92
C ALA A 139 -17.22 0.99 -16.11
N HIS A 140 -17.35 2.30 -15.86
CA HIS A 140 -17.65 3.29 -16.89
C HIS A 140 -16.60 3.32 -18.03
N VAL A 141 -15.30 3.39 -17.70
CA VAL A 141 -14.23 3.45 -18.72
C VAL A 141 -13.98 2.11 -19.44
N THR A 142 -14.55 1.03 -18.92
CA THR A 142 -14.50 -0.32 -19.52
C THR A 142 -15.81 -0.74 -20.18
N GLY A 143 -16.85 0.10 -20.13
CA GLY A 143 -18.15 -0.18 -20.76
C GLY A 143 -19.00 -1.20 -20.01
N LEU A 144 -18.71 -1.44 -18.73
CA LEU A 144 -19.44 -2.36 -17.86
C LEU A 144 -20.44 -1.60 -16.96
N LYS A 145 -21.41 -2.34 -16.44
CA LYS A 145 -22.30 -1.87 -15.36
C LYS A 145 -21.61 -2.05 -14.01
N HIS A 146 -22.11 -1.36 -12.99
CA HIS A 146 -21.70 -1.49 -11.58
C HIS A 146 -22.93 -1.85 -10.74
#